data_AF-A0A1K1QT42-F1
#
_entry.id   AF-A0A1K1QT42-F1
#
_cell.length_a   1.000
_cell.length_b   1.000
_cell.length_c   1.000
_cell.angle_alpha   90.00
_cell.angle_beta   90.00
_cell.angle_gamma   90.00
#
_symmetry.space_group_name_H-M   'P 1'
#
loop_
_entity.id
_entity.type
_entity.pdbx_description
1 polymer ?
#
loop_
_entity_poly.entity_id
_entity_poly.type
_entity_poly.pdbx_seq_one_letter_code
_entity_poly.pdbx_strand_id
1 'polypeptide(L)'
;MSAISLTISWEDQLLMEAERELSAASAKEELARAVWSLVRLGYGKLAGGSLLEGAGAGGGELLRGWAAYSRTPAQLLQELRMLSQYEAQLDADVPVSLPVLTLHAGRLRAMGRQMLALLRTAAPRPYRRPSAGTGGKHSDAAAGFIL
;
A
#
# COMPACT_ATOMS: atom_id res chain seq x y z
N MET A 1 -29.15 -31.71 -8.16
CA MET A 1 -27.81 -31.64 -7.52
C MET A 1 -27.24 -30.28 -7.90
N SER A 2 -27.20 -29.34 -6.96
CA SER A 2 -26.72 -27.98 -7.23
C SER A 2 -25.21 -28.00 -7.32
N ALA A 3 -24.66 -27.76 -8.52
CA ALA A 3 -23.25 -27.48 -8.70
C ALA A 3 -22.99 -26.08 -8.11
N ILE A 4 -22.36 -26.04 -6.94
CA ILE A 4 -21.88 -24.77 -6.37
C ILE A 4 -20.66 -24.37 -7.20
N SER A 5 -20.85 -23.48 -8.17
CA SER A 5 -19.73 -22.77 -8.79
C SER A 5 -19.14 -21.82 -7.76
N LEU A 6 -18.10 -22.28 -7.05
CA LEU A 6 -17.27 -21.44 -6.19
C LEU A 6 -16.38 -20.56 -7.08
N THR A 7 -16.96 -19.58 -7.75
CA THR A 7 -16.18 -18.50 -8.36
C THR A 7 -15.64 -17.65 -7.21
N ILE A 8 -14.39 -17.92 -6.83
CA ILE A 8 -13.63 -17.06 -5.92
C ILE A 8 -13.59 -15.65 -6.54
N SER A 9 -13.76 -14.62 -5.73
CA SER A 9 -13.66 -13.24 -6.23
C SER A 9 -12.24 -12.99 -6.74
N TRP A 10 -12.08 -12.19 -7.80
CA TRP A 10 -10.76 -11.83 -8.31
C TRP A 10 -9.86 -11.21 -7.23
N GLU A 11 -10.45 -10.48 -6.29
CA GLU A 11 -9.73 -9.89 -5.15
C GLU A 11 -9.20 -10.94 -4.18
N ASP A 12 -10.01 -11.95 -3.87
CA ASP A 12 -9.58 -13.06 -3.03
C ASP A 12 -8.50 -13.89 -3.72
N GLN A 13 -8.58 -14.06 -5.05
CA GLN A 13 -7.56 -14.75 -5.83
C GLN A 13 -6.21 -14.02 -5.79
N LEU A 14 -6.20 -12.70 -5.91
CA LEU A 14 -4.98 -11.89 -5.78
C LEU A 14 -4.37 -11.97 -4.38
N LEU A 15 -5.20 -11.95 -3.33
CA LEU A 15 -4.72 -12.10 -1.95
C LEU A 15 -4.17 -13.50 -1.67
N MET A 16 -4.80 -14.55 -2.22
CA MET A 16 -4.30 -15.92 -2.14
C MET A 16 -2.95 -16.09 -2.83
N GLU A 17 -2.75 -15.50 -4.01
CA GLU A 17 -1.46 -15.57 -4.70
C GLU A 17 -0.38 -14.80 -3.93
N ALA A 18 -0.68 -13.61 -3.40
CA ALA A 18 0.28 -12.85 -2.59
C ALA A 18 0.66 -13.58 -1.30
N GLU A 19 -0.27 -14.31 -0.67
CA GLU A 19 0.02 -15.17 0.48
C GLU A 19 0.89 -16.38 0.09
N ARG A 20 0.65 -16.96 -1.08
CA ARG A 20 1.46 -18.04 -1.63
C ARG A 20 2.87 -17.58 -1.94
N GLU A 21 3.04 -16.42 -2.57
CA GLU A 21 4.35 -15.79 -2.83
C GLU A 21 5.12 -15.56 -1.52
N LEU A 22 4.46 -14.99 -0.51
CA LEU A 22 5.06 -14.77 0.81
C LEU A 22 5.51 -16.09 1.46
N SER A 23 4.75 -17.17 1.26
CA SER A 23 5.04 -18.49 1.83
C SER A 23 6.15 -19.22 1.08
N ALA A 24 6.24 -19.05 -0.25
CA ALA A 24 7.24 -19.66 -1.10
C ALA A 24 8.59 -18.93 -1.05
N ALA A 25 8.60 -17.65 -0.67
CA ALA A 25 9.80 -16.84 -0.60
C ALA A 25 10.86 -17.40 0.37
N SER A 26 12.02 -17.69 -0.19
CA SER A 26 13.17 -18.30 0.48
C SER A 26 14.29 -17.29 0.71
N ALA A 27 14.44 -16.32 -0.19
CA ALA A 27 15.40 -15.23 -0.06
C ALA A 27 14.79 -14.01 0.63
N LYS A 28 15.65 -13.18 1.22
CA LYS A 28 15.24 -11.94 1.91
C LYS A 28 14.61 -10.95 0.92
N GLU A 29 15.14 -10.90 -0.29
CA GLU A 29 14.71 -10.03 -1.38
C GLU A 29 13.37 -10.49 -1.98
N GLU A 30 13.12 -11.80 -2.01
CA GLU A 30 11.80 -12.36 -2.36
C GLU A 30 10.75 -11.99 -1.30
N LEU A 31 11.11 -12.11 -0.03
CA LEU A 31 10.23 -11.70 1.07
C LEU A 31 9.93 -10.20 1.05
N ALA A 32 10.94 -9.37 0.77
CA ALA A 32 10.78 -7.92 0.64
C ALA A 32 9.77 -7.56 -0.47
N ARG A 33 9.94 -8.16 -1.65
CA ARG A 33 9.03 -7.98 -2.79
C ARG A 33 7.62 -8.47 -2.48
N ALA A 34 7.47 -9.64 -1.87
CA ALA A 34 6.15 -10.18 -1.50
C ALA A 34 5.43 -9.27 -0.49
N VAL A 35 6.15 -8.76 0.52
CA VAL A 35 5.60 -7.79 1.47
C VAL A 35 5.22 -6.48 0.76
N TRP A 36 6.05 -5.99 -0.16
CA TRP A 36 5.75 -4.76 -0.90
C TRP A 36 4.56 -4.90 -1.84
N SER A 37 4.39 -6.05 -2.50
CA SER A 37 3.18 -6.39 -3.26
C SER A 37 1.92 -6.33 -2.39
N LEU A 38 1.98 -6.86 -1.16
CA LEU A 38 0.88 -6.75 -0.20
C LEU A 38 0.59 -5.29 0.20
N VAL A 39 1.60 -4.42 0.27
CA VAL A 39 1.41 -2.98 0.56
C VAL A 39 0.60 -2.34 -0.56
N ARG A 40 0.97 -2.60 -1.81
CA ARG A 40 0.31 -2.06 -3.00
C ARG A 40 -1.13 -2.55 -3.10
N LEU A 41 -1.35 -3.87 -3.02
CA LEU A 41 -2.69 -4.45 -3.05
C LEU A 41 -3.57 -3.89 -1.93
N GLY A 42 -3.02 -3.81 -0.72
CA GLY A 42 -3.76 -3.35 0.44
C GLY A 42 -4.16 -1.89 0.40
N TYR A 43 -3.37 -1.02 -0.24
CA TYR A 43 -3.72 0.39 -0.39
C TYR A 43 -5.03 0.56 -1.17
N GLY A 44 -5.20 -0.15 -2.28
CA GLY A 44 -6.42 -0.10 -3.09
C GLY A 44 -7.66 -0.47 -2.27
N LYS A 45 -7.59 -1.59 -1.55
CA LYS A 45 -8.68 -2.04 -0.67
C LYS A 45 -9.01 -1.04 0.43
N LEU A 46 -7.99 -0.46 1.05
CA LEU A 46 -8.13 0.48 2.17
C LEU A 46 -8.64 1.85 1.73
N ALA A 47 -8.28 2.30 0.52
CA ALA A 47 -8.79 3.53 -0.09
C ALA A 47 -10.25 3.40 -0.58
N GLY A 48 -10.82 2.19 -0.55
CA GLY A 48 -12.16 1.90 -1.07
C GLY A 48 -12.21 1.82 -2.59
N GLY A 49 -11.06 1.63 -3.23
CA GLY A 49 -10.91 1.44 -4.67
C GLY A 49 -10.55 0.01 -5.04
N SER A 50 -10.17 -0.21 -6.30
CA SER A 50 -9.67 -1.51 -6.76
C SER A 50 -8.33 -1.86 -6.10
N LEU A 51 -8.06 -3.14 -5.80
CA LEU A 51 -6.74 -3.62 -5.34
C LEU A 51 -5.58 -3.15 -6.24
N LEU A 52 -5.84 -2.89 -7.51
CA LEU A 52 -4.84 -2.44 -8.47
C LEU A 52 -4.51 -0.94 -8.38
N GLU A 53 -5.28 -0.15 -7.65
CA GLU A 53 -5.02 1.30 -7.49
C GLU A 53 -3.66 1.56 -6.83
N GLY A 54 -3.16 0.65 -6.00
CA GLY A 54 -1.84 0.78 -5.39
C GLY A 54 -0.67 0.48 -6.32
N ALA A 55 -0.89 -0.03 -7.54
CA ALA A 55 0.19 -0.35 -8.47
C ALA A 55 0.91 0.89 -9.00
N GLY A 56 0.19 2.02 -9.14
CA GLY A 56 0.75 3.31 -9.58
C GLY A 56 1.10 4.28 -8.45
N ALA A 57 0.76 3.94 -7.21
CA ALA A 57 0.95 4.84 -6.07
C ALA A 57 2.42 4.84 -5.60
N GLY A 58 2.96 6.03 -5.36
CA GLY A 58 4.31 6.18 -4.80
C GLY A 58 4.39 5.69 -3.36
N GLY A 59 5.58 5.26 -2.91
CA GLY A 59 5.78 4.71 -1.56
C GLY A 59 5.25 5.61 -0.43
N GLY A 60 5.43 6.93 -0.53
CA GLY A 60 4.90 7.88 0.45
C GLY A 60 3.37 7.95 0.49
N GLU A 61 2.69 7.77 -0.64
CA GLU A 61 1.23 7.72 -0.72
C GLU A 61 0.69 6.43 -0.11
N LEU A 62 1.29 5.28 -0.46
CA LEU A 62 0.98 3.98 0.11
C LEU A 62 1.06 4.02 1.64
N LEU A 63 2.16 4.53 2.20
CA LEU A 63 2.36 4.62 3.65
C LEU A 63 1.35 5.54 4.33
N ARG A 64 0.98 6.66 3.71
CA ARG A 64 -0.08 7.55 4.24
C ARG A 64 -1.43 6.83 4.26
N GLY A 65 -1.77 6.07 3.23
CA GLY A 65 -2.98 5.26 3.21
C GLY A 65 -3.00 4.24 4.34
N TRP A 66 -1.95 3.43 4.46
CA TRP A 66 -1.83 2.45 5.56
C TRP A 66 -1.85 3.08 6.95
N ALA A 67 -1.32 4.29 7.12
CA ALA A 67 -1.40 5.02 8.39
C ALA A 67 -2.81 5.57 8.68
N ALA A 68 -3.57 5.95 7.65
CA ALA A 68 -4.88 6.55 7.78
C ALA A 68 -6.02 5.53 7.94
N TYR A 69 -5.88 4.34 7.34
CA TYR A 69 -7.02 3.42 7.14
C TYR A 69 -6.98 2.18 8.02
N SER A 70 -5.80 1.66 8.33
CA SER A 70 -5.64 0.60 9.32
C SER A 70 -5.17 1.19 10.62
N ARG A 71 -5.59 0.61 11.75
CA ARG A 71 -4.95 0.79 13.06
C ARG A 71 -3.55 0.13 13.03
N THR A 72 -2.76 0.46 12.03
CA THR A 72 -1.45 -0.10 11.76
C THR A 72 -0.55 0.28 12.92
N PRO A 73 0.06 -0.69 13.61
CA PRO A 73 0.97 -0.37 14.68
C PRO A 73 2.13 0.51 14.17
N ALA A 74 2.55 1.49 14.98
CA ALA A 74 3.60 2.44 14.60
C ALA A 74 4.90 1.73 14.18
N GLN A 75 5.23 0.61 14.82
CA GLN A 75 6.38 -0.23 14.45
C GLN A 75 6.26 -0.78 13.03
N LEU A 76 5.08 -1.28 12.64
CA LEU A 76 4.86 -1.78 11.29
C LEU A 76 5.00 -0.65 10.26
N LEU A 77 4.48 0.55 10.55
CA LEU A 77 4.67 1.72 9.67
C LEU A 77 6.14 2.14 9.51
N GLN A 78 6.92 2.08 10.59
CA GLN A 78 8.36 2.36 10.54
C GLN A 78 9.10 1.35 9.64
N GLU A 79 8.74 0.08 9.73
CA GLU A 79 9.37 -0.97 8.94
C GLU A 79 8.95 -0.92 7.46
N LEU A 80 7.69 -0.59 7.20
CA LEU A 80 7.22 -0.31 5.84
C LEU A 80 7.93 0.91 5.23
N ARG A 81 8.30 1.90 6.04
CA ARG A 81 9.11 3.04 5.58
C ARG A 81 10.53 2.62 5.20
N MET A 82 11.17 1.74 5.98
CA MET A 82 12.47 1.18 5.62
C MET A 82 12.37 0.37 4.32
N LEU A 83 11.31 -0.43 4.17
CA LEU A 83 11.06 -1.21 2.96
C LEU A 83 10.80 -0.31 1.74
N SER A 84 10.04 0.78 1.88
CA SER A 84 9.79 1.69 0.74
C SER A 84 11.06 2.41 0.27
N GLN A 85 11.97 2.72 1.20
CA GLN A 85 13.27 3.32 0.86
C GLN A 85 14.15 2.34 0.10
N TYR A 86 14.17 1.08 0.54
CA TYR A 86 14.86 0.00 -0.17
C TYR A 86 14.32 -0.20 -1.59
N GLU A 87 13.01 -0.27 -1.77
CA GLU A 87 12.38 -0.42 -3.10
C GLU A 87 12.67 0.79 -4.01
N ALA A 88 12.61 2.01 -3.48
CA ALA A 88 12.96 3.21 -4.25
C ALA A 88 14.43 3.23 -4.69
N GLN A 89 15.33 2.61 -3.93
CA GLN A 89 16.74 2.46 -4.31
C GLN A 89 16.95 1.35 -5.35
N LEU A 90 16.11 0.32 -5.36
CA LEU A 90 16.12 -0.71 -6.41
C LEU A 90 15.62 -0.17 -7.75
N ASP A 91 14.61 0.70 -7.73
CA ASP A 91 14.04 1.33 -8.92
C ASP A 91 14.90 2.50 -9.45
N ALA A 92 15.93 2.90 -8.71
CA ALA A 92 16.84 3.96 -9.13
C ALA A 92 17.75 3.47 -10.27
N ASP A 93 17.63 4.10 -11.43
CA ASP A 93 18.37 3.79 -12.67
C ASP A 93 19.89 4.11 -12.60
N VAL A 94 20.43 4.28 -11.40
CA VAL A 94 21.82 4.68 -11.16
C VAL A 94 22.59 3.50 -10.54
N PRO A 95 23.70 3.06 -11.15
CA PRO A 95 24.44 1.88 -10.71
C PRO A 95 25.32 2.22 -9.50
N VAL A 96 24.72 2.33 -8.31
CA VAL A 96 25.45 2.58 -7.06
C VAL A 96 25.16 1.46 -6.06
N SER A 97 25.51 0.23 -6.45
CA SER A 97 25.41 -0.97 -5.62
C SER A 97 23.99 -1.35 -5.20
N LEU A 98 23.76 -2.65 -4.97
CA LEU A 98 22.47 -3.10 -4.45
C LEU A 98 22.27 -2.54 -3.03
N PRO A 99 21.13 -1.89 -2.75
CA PRO A 99 20.85 -1.38 -1.43
C PRO A 99 20.80 -2.52 -0.41
N VAL A 100 21.31 -2.27 0.80
CA VAL A 100 21.31 -3.30 1.85
C VAL A 100 19.99 -3.25 2.60
N LEU A 101 19.17 -4.29 2.46
CA LEU A 101 17.98 -4.45 3.28
C LEU A 101 18.36 -4.84 4.71
N THR A 102 18.10 -3.93 5.65
CA THR A 102 18.38 -4.07 7.09
C THR A 102 17.38 -4.98 7.82
N LEU A 103 16.21 -5.21 7.23
CA LEU A 103 15.18 -6.08 7.80
C LEU A 103 15.55 -7.55 7.63
N HIS A 104 15.54 -8.29 8.75
CA HIS A 104 15.75 -9.73 8.72
C HIS A 104 14.58 -10.48 8.09
N ALA A 105 14.84 -11.63 7.45
CA ALA A 105 13.84 -12.48 6.81
C ALA A 105 12.67 -12.86 7.75
N GLY A 106 12.96 -13.19 9.01
CA GLY A 106 11.93 -13.48 10.02
C GLY A 106 11.01 -12.29 10.28
N ARG A 107 11.55 -11.06 10.22
CA ARG A 107 10.75 -9.85 10.38
C ARG A 107 9.89 -9.57 9.16
N LEU A 108 10.43 -9.72 7.95
CA LEU A 108 9.66 -9.59 6.71
C LEU A 108 8.47 -10.56 6.67
N ARG A 109 8.67 -11.82 7.08
CA ARG A 109 7.57 -12.79 7.23
C ARG A 109 6.53 -12.36 8.26
N ALA A 110 6.96 -11.79 9.39
CA ALA A 110 6.05 -11.27 10.40
C ALA A 110 5.23 -10.08 9.86
N MET A 111 5.86 -9.15 9.15
CA MET A 111 5.21 -8.02 8.50
C MET A 111 4.17 -8.49 7.49
N GLY A 112 4.53 -9.38 6.56
CA GLY A 112 3.61 -9.89 5.54
C GLY A 112 2.38 -10.58 6.14
N ARG A 113 2.57 -11.41 7.19
CA ARG A 113 1.45 -12.05 7.92
C ARG A 113 0.56 -11.03 8.62
N GLN A 114 1.15 -10.02 9.27
CA GLN A 114 0.41 -8.96 9.94
C GLN A 114 -0.41 -8.14 8.93
N MET A 115 0.14 -7.87 7.75
CA MET A 115 -0.56 -7.17 6.67
C MET A 115 -1.72 -8.00 6.11
N LEU A 116 -1.50 -9.28 5.83
CA LEU A 116 -2.58 -10.19 5.40
C LEU A 116 -3.73 -10.22 6.41
N ALA A 117 -3.42 -10.30 7.71
CA ALA A 117 -4.44 -10.25 8.76
C ALA A 117 -5.23 -8.94 8.75
N LEU A 118 -4.55 -7.80 8.53
CA LEU A 118 -5.22 -6.50 8.39
C LEU A 118 -6.11 -6.48 7.14
N LEU A 119 -5.66 -7.02 6.01
CA LEU A 119 -6.43 -7.03 4.76
C LEU A 119 -7.64 -7.95 4.78
N ARG A 120 -7.57 -9.06 5.53
CA ARG A 120 -8.71 -9.95 5.74
C ARG A 120 -9.77 -9.35 6.65
N THR A 121 -9.36 -8.51 7.60
CA THR A 121 -10.27 -7.89 8.59
C THR A 121 -10.74 -6.49 8.19
N ALA A 122 -10.09 -5.86 7.21
CA ALA A 122 -10.51 -4.59 6.67
C ALA A 122 -11.82 -4.74 5.87
N ALA A 123 -12.89 -4.14 6.39
CA ALA A 123 -14.11 -3.96 5.61
C ALA A 123 -13.82 -2.98 4.45
N PRO A 124 -14.23 -3.30 3.21
CA PRO A 124 -14.13 -2.34 2.11
C PRO A 124 -14.96 -1.10 2.47
N ARG A 125 -14.30 0.06 2.56
CA ARG A 125 -15.02 1.32 2.80
C ARG A 125 -15.67 1.77 1.49
N PRO A 126 -16.86 2.40 1.55
CA PRO A 126 -17.41 3.06 0.39
C PRO A 126 -16.42 4.13 -0.09
N TYR A 127 -16.04 4.04 -1.36
CA TYR A 127 -15.14 4.96 -2.05
C TYR A 127 -15.48 6.41 -1.71
N ARG A 128 -14.62 7.11 -0.98
CA ARG A 128 -14.72 8.55 -0.79
C ARG A 128 -13.67 9.19 -1.68
N ARG A 129 -14.09 9.53 -2.90
CA ARG A 129 -13.27 10.25 -3.88
C ARG A 129 -12.51 11.37 -3.16
N PRO A 130 -11.17 11.46 -3.28
CA PRO A 130 -10.44 12.61 -2.78
C PRO A 130 -11.07 13.84 -3.42
N SER A 131 -11.62 14.75 -2.62
CA SER A 131 -12.12 16.01 -3.13
C SER A 131 -10.93 16.72 -3.77
N ALA A 132 -10.93 16.81 -5.10
CA ALA A 132 -10.06 17.72 -5.82
C ALA A 132 -10.21 19.09 -5.16
N GLY A 133 -9.08 19.67 -4.76
CA GLY A 133 -9.02 20.84 -3.91
C GLY A 133 -10.02 21.92 -4.33
N THR A 134 -10.77 22.41 -3.37
CA THR A 134 -11.39 23.72 -3.47
C THR A 134 -10.26 24.71 -3.70
N GLY A 135 -10.07 25.11 -4.96
CA GLY A 135 -9.21 26.22 -5.34
C GLY A 135 -9.57 27.40 -4.46
N GLY A 136 -8.56 27.85 -3.71
CA GLY A 136 -8.70 28.92 -2.75
C GLY A 136 -9.34 30.15 -3.37
N LYS A 137 -10.26 30.73 -2.61
CA LYS A 137 -10.57 32.15 -2.69
C LYS A 137 -9.26 32.92 -2.63
N HIS A 138 -8.80 33.45 -3.75
CA HIS A 138 -7.87 34.57 -3.75
C HIS A 138 -8.67 35.82 -4.06
N SER A 139 -8.62 36.71 -3.08
CA SER A 139 -9.09 38.08 -3.08
C SER A 139 -8.65 38.82 -4.34
N ASP A 140 -9.53 39.67 -4.88
CA ASP A 140 -9.06 40.89 -5.52
C ASP A 140 -9.65 42.09 -4.79
N ALA A 141 -8.74 42.87 -4.21
CA ALA A 141 -9.01 44.12 -3.54
C ALA A 141 -8.99 45.20 -4.63
N ALA A 142 -10.17 45.54 -5.18
CA ALA A 142 -10.31 46.74 -5.97
C ALA A 142 -10.71 47.91 -5.06
N ALA A 143 -9.67 48.66 -4.70
CA ALA A 143 -9.61 50.07 -4.35
C ALA A 143 -10.94 50.83 -4.16
N GLY A 144 -11.06 51.49 -3.02
CA GLY A 144 -12.02 52.56 -2.84
C GLY A 144 -11.76 53.72 -3.80
N PHE A 145 -12.83 54.39 -4.20
CA PHE A 145 -12.84 55.82 -4.51
C PHE A 145 -14.21 56.37 -4.11
N ILE A 146 -14.22 57.08 -2.99
CA ILE A 146 -15.23 58.08 -2.67
C ILE A 146 -14.55 59.42 -2.98
N LEU A 147 -15.08 60.12 -3.97
CA LEU A 147 -15.38 61.56 -3.99
C LEU A 147 -16.10 61.90 -5.30
#